data_AF-A0A645IX75-F1
#
_entry.id   AF-A0A645IX75-F1
#
_cell.length_a   1.000
_cell.length_b   1.000
_cell.length_c   1.000
_cell.angle_alpha   90.00
_cell.angle_beta   90.00
_cell.angle_gamma   90.00
#
_symmetry.space_group_name_H-M   'P 1'
#
loop_
_entity.id
_entity.type
_entity.pdbx_description
1 polymer ?
#
loop_
_entity_poly.entity_id
_entity_poly.type
_entity_poly.pdbx_seq_one_letter_code
_entity_poly.pdbx_strand_id
1 'polypeptide(L)'
;MDMVLAKSDLNLASRYSELVTDTRLRRRIFGAIEAEWQSTVEALNQITGDKQRLEHNSALARSIRHRFPYIDPLNHLQVELVRRWRAGQTDDRVKNGIHLSINGIAAGVRNTG
;
A
#
# COMPACT_ATOMS: atom_id res chain seq x y z
N MET A 1 5.03 14.22 5.60
CA MET A 1 5.86 13.04 5.32
C MET A 1 5.55 11.90 6.28
N ASP A 2 5.66 12.09 7.60
CA ASP A 2 5.39 11.03 8.61
C ASP A 2 4.02 10.35 8.44
N MET A 3 2.94 11.12 8.26
CA MET A 3 1.60 10.57 7.99
C MET A 3 1.55 9.66 6.76
N VAL A 4 2.28 9.98 5.70
CA VAL A 4 2.26 9.22 4.45
C VAL A 4 2.98 7.89 4.65
N LEU A 5 4.15 7.92 5.30
CA LEU A 5 4.89 6.71 5.67
C LEU A 5 4.07 5.83 6.63
N ALA A 6 3.35 6.42 7.59
CA ALA A 6 2.46 5.69 8.49
C ALA A 6 1.28 4.99 7.78
N LYS A 7 0.97 5.38 6.54
CA LYS A 7 -0.07 4.76 5.71
C LYS A 7 0.48 3.80 4.65
N SER A 8 1.80 3.67 4.54
CA SER A 8 2.44 2.78 3.58
C SER A 8 2.67 1.40 4.19
N ASP A 9 2.58 0.36 3.35
CA ASP A 9 2.79 -1.03 3.76
C ASP A 9 3.60 -1.76 2.66
N LEU A 10 4.86 -2.05 2.95
CA LEU A 10 5.76 -2.75 2.04
C LEU A 10 5.36 -4.21 1.81
N ASN A 11 4.77 -4.88 2.81
CA ASN A 11 4.28 -6.25 2.63
C ASN A 11 3.15 -6.27 1.62
N LEU A 12 2.22 -5.32 1.71
CA LEU A 12 1.15 -5.20 0.74
C LEU A 12 1.69 -4.81 -0.65
N ALA A 13 2.58 -3.83 -0.71
CA ALA A 13 3.21 -3.42 -1.97
C ALA A 13 3.94 -4.58 -2.65
N SER A 14 4.56 -5.49 -1.88
CA SER A 14 5.21 -6.69 -2.41
C SER A 14 4.23 -7.58 -3.18
N ARG A 15 2.98 -7.72 -2.71
CA ARG A 15 1.94 -8.52 -3.38
C ARG A 15 1.49 -7.91 -4.70
N TYR A 16 1.43 -6.57 -4.79
CA TYR A 16 1.20 -5.89 -6.06
C TYR A 16 2.38 -6.09 -7.02
N SER A 17 3.61 -6.08 -6.50
CA SER A 17 4.80 -6.34 -7.33
C SER A 17 4.75 -7.72 -8.00
N GLU A 18 4.10 -8.71 -7.38
CA GLU A 18 3.91 -10.05 -7.95
C GLU A 18 3.07 -10.08 -9.22
N LEU A 19 2.31 -9.02 -9.51
CA LEU A 19 1.61 -8.86 -10.79
C LEU A 19 2.55 -8.61 -11.97
N VAL A 20 3.84 -8.36 -11.70
CA VAL A 20 4.92 -8.29 -12.69
C VAL A 20 5.51 -9.69 -12.84
N THR A 21 5.32 -10.30 -14.00
CA THR A 21 5.75 -11.67 -14.30
C THR A 21 7.27 -11.79 -14.48
N ASP A 22 7.92 -10.73 -14.98
CA ASP A 22 9.38 -10.65 -15.02
C ASP A 22 9.94 -10.51 -13.60
N THR A 23 10.43 -11.64 -13.07
CA THR A 23 10.99 -11.72 -11.73
C THR A 23 12.26 -10.89 -11.55
N ARG A 24 13.09 -10.74 -12.59
CA ARG A 24 14.32 -9.94 -12.51
C ARG A 24 13.98 -8.45 -12.43
N LEU A 25 13.07 -8.00 -13.29
CA LEU A 25 12.57 -6.63 -13.27
C LEU A 25 11.88 -6.32 -11.94
N ARG A 26 10.98 -7.20 -11.48
CA ARG A 26 10.28 -7.07 -10.20
C ARG A 26 11.25 -6.89 -9.04
N ARG A 27 12.22 -7.81 -8.89
CA ARG A 27 13.20 -7.76 -7.78
C ARG A 27 14.04 -6.48 -7.83
N ARG A 28 14.51 -6.09 -9.02
CA ARG A 28 15.34 -4.88 -9.17
C ARG A 28 14.57 -3.62 -8.77
N ILE A 29 13.36 -3.44 -9.29
CA ILE A 29 12.59 -2.21 -9.07
C ILE A 29 11.99 -2.17 -7.66
N PHE A 30 11.36 -3.26 -7.22
CA PHE A 30 10.76 -3.30 -5.89
C PHE A 30 11.82 -3.18 -4.79
N GLY A 31 12.98 -3.84 -4.95
CA GLY A 31 14.09 -3.72 -4.02
C GLY A 31 14.64 -2.29 -3.92
N ALA A 32 14.70 -1.54 -5.03
CA ALA A 32 15.09 -0.13 -5.01
C ALA A 32 14.06 0.74 -4.26
N ILE A 33 12.76 0.48 -4.45
CA ILE A 33 11.69 1.20 -3.74
C ILE A 33 11.75 0.90 -2.22
N GLU A 34 11.93 -0.37 -1.85
CA GLU A 34 12.07 -0.79 -0.46
C GLU A 34 13.28 -0.14 0.21
N ALA A 35 14.43 -0.12 -0.47
CA ALA A 35 15.64 0.53 0.03
C ALA A 35 15.41 2.04 0.27
N GLU A 36 14.82 2.74 -0.71
CA GLU A 36 14.53 4.17 -0.58
C GLU A 36 13.54 4.47 0.55
N TRP A 37 12.52 3.62 0.70
CA TRP A 37 11.56 3.73 1.80
C TRP A 37 12.25 3.60 3.16
N GLN A 38 13.15 2.61 3.32
CA GLN A 38 13.90 2.42 4.56
C GLN A 38 14.81 3.61 4.86
N SER A 39 15.59 4.07 3.88
CA SER A 39 16.44 5.25 4.04
C SER A 39 15.65 6.50 4.41
N THR A 40 14.46 6.68 3.84
CA THR A 40 13.56 7.79 4.19
C THR A 40 13.06 7.68 5.64
N VAL A 41 12.66 6.49 6.08
CA VAL A 41 12.22 6.25 7.46
C VAL A 41 13.36 6.50 8.45
N GLU A 42 14.56 6.00 8.17
CA GLU A 42 15.74 6.22 9.00
C GLU A 42 16.10 7.70 9.11
N ALA A 43 16.16 8.41 7.99
CA ALA A 43 16.45 9.84 7.97
C ALA A 43 15.40 10.63 8.78
N LEU A 44 14.11 10.30 8.61
CA LEU A 44 13.04 10.97 9.34
C LEU A 44 13.12 10.70 10.85
N ASN A 45 13.39 9.45 11.26
CA ASN A 45 13.61 9.10 12.67
C ASN A 45 14.79 9.88 13.27
N GLN A 46 15.90 10.02 12.53
CA GLN A 46 17.07 10.76 12.99
C GLN A 46 16.79 12.26 13.15
N ILE A 47 16.00 12.84 12.25
CA ILE A 47 15.65 14.27 12.28
C ILE A 47 14.66 14.57 13.41
N THR A 48 13.62 13.75 13.59
CA THR A 48 12.58 14.03 14.59
C THR A 48 12.90 13.48 15.97
N GLY A 49 13.72 12.43 16.06
CA GLY A 49 13.97 11.70 17.31
C GLY A 49 12.85 10.74 17.71
N ASP A 50 11.78 10.63 16.91
CA ASP A 50 10.62 9.79 17.20
C ASP A 50 10.95 8.30 17.09
N LYS A 51 10.44 7.51 18.02
CA LYS A 51 10.58 6.04 17.99
C LYS A 51 9.42 5.37 17.28
N GLN A 52 8.29 6.07 17.18
CA GLN A 52 7.09 5.57 16.51
C GLN A 52 6.56 6.62 15.54
N ARG A 53 5.99 6.15 14.42
CA ARG A 53 5.32 7.05 13.48
C ARG A 53 4.11 7.68 14.16
N LEU A 54 3.87 8.96 13.89
CA LEU A 54 2.77 9.74 14.45
C LEU A 54 2.77 9.84 15.98
N GLU A 55 3.94 9.81 16.63
CA GLU A 55 4.09 9.90 18.10
C GLU A 55 3.40 11.14 18.67
N HIS A 56 3.48 12.27 17.97
CA HIS A 56 2.83 13.53 18.35
C HIS A 56 1.35 13.65 17.92
N ASN A 57 0.79 12.65 17.24
CA ASN A 57 -0.61 12.65 16.80
C ASN A 57 -1.28 11.28 17.00
N SER A 58 -1.43 10.92 18.27
CA SER A 58 -2.01 9.64 18.70
C SER A 58 -3.43 9.39 18.19
N ALA A 59 -4.24 10.45 18.03
CA ALA A 59 -5.58 10.36 17.45
C ALA A 59 -5.53 9.89 15.99
N LEU A 60 -4.64 10.48 15.18
CA LEU A 60 -4.44 10.06 13.79
C LEU A 60 -3.86 8.65 13.70
N ALA A 61 -2.85 8.33 14.53
CA ALA A 61 -2.24 7.00 14.58
C ALA A 61 -3.30 5.91 14.86
N ARG A 62 -4.17 6.16 15.86
CA ARG A 62 -5.28 5.26 16.20
C ARG A 62 -6.29 5.16 15.06
N SER A 63 -6.66 6.29 14.45
CA SER A 63 -7.60 6.33 13.32
C SER A 63 -7.10 5.51 12.13
N ILE A 64 -5.82 5.60 11.80
CA ILE A 64 -5.17 4.80 10.76
C ILE A 64 -5.23 3.31 11.15
N ARG A 65 -4.79 2.97 12.36
CA ARG A 65 -4.78 1.58 12.85
C ARG A 65 -6.16 0.91 12.81
N HIS A 66 -7.23 1.64 13.10
CA HIS A 66 -8.59 1.09 13.02
C HIS A 66 -9.09 0.89 11.60
N ARG A 67 -8.65 1.70 10.63
CA ARG A 67 -9.10 1.57 9.23
C ARG A 67 -8.39 0.45 8.48
N PHE A 68 -7.10 0.24 8.75
CA PHE A 68 -6.27 -0.69 8.00
C PHE A 68 -6.84 -2.11 7.86
N PRO A 69 -7.40 -2.74 8.92
CA PRO A 69 -8.01 -4.07 8.82
C PRO A 69 -9.17 -4.19 7.83
N TYR A 70 -9.85 -3.08 7.50
CA TYR A 70 -10.95 -3.07 6.52
C TYR A 70 -10.45 -2.84 5.09
N ILE A 71 -9.27 -2.25 4.93
CA ILE A 71 -8.66 -1.94 3.63
C ILE A 71 -7.87 -3.15 3.13
N ASP A 72 -7.23 -3.88 4.04
CA ASP A 72 -6.37 -5.02 3.69
C ASP A 72 -7.10 -6.08 2.82
N PRO A 73 -8.31 -6.55 3.15
CA PRO A 73 -9.04 -7.48 2.30
C PRO A 73 -9.36 -6.92 0.91
N LEU A 74 -9.60 -5.60 0.80
CA LEU A 74 -9.87 -4.95 -0.48
C LEU A 74 -8.63 -4.90 -1.38
N ASN A 75 -7.45 -4.69 -0.81
CA ASN A 75 -6.20 -4.76 -1.57
C ASN A 75 -5.93 -6.19 -2.07
N HIS A 76 -6.11 -7.18 -1.20
CA HIS A 76 -5.97 -8.58 -1.57
C HIS A 76 -6.92 -8.98 -2.71
N LEU A 77 -8.19 -8.56 -2.62
CA LEU A 77 -9.17 -8.73 -3.68
C LEU A 77 -8.74 -8.00 -4.96
N GLN A 78 -8.28 -6.75 -4.86
CA GLN A 78 -7.82 -5.97 -6.00
C GLN A 78 -6.67 -6.65 -6.74
N VAL A 79 -5.66 -7.14 -6.02
CA VAL A 79 -4.52 -7.86 -6.62
C VAL A 79 -5.02 -9.05 -7.43
N GLU A 80 -5.94 -9.85 -6.88
CA GLU A 80 -6.50 -11.01 -7.57
C GLU A 80 -7.32 -10.62 -8.80
N LEU A 81 -8.18 -9.60 -8.69
CA LEU A 81 -8.98 -9.14 -9.83
C LEU A 81 -8.13 -8.56 -10.95
N VAL A 82 -7.08 -7.80 -10.62
CA VAL A 82 -6.12 -7.29 -11.61
C VAL A 82 -5.34 -8.43 -12.26
N ARG A 83 -4.96 -9.47 -11.50
CA ARG A 83 -4.32 -10.67 -12.04
C ARG A 83 -5.22 -11.35 -13.08
N ARG A 84 -6.49 -11.58 -12.75
CA ARG A 84 -7.49 -12.17 -13.67
C ARG A 84 -7.69 -11.34 -14.92
N TRP A 85 -7.84 -10.03 -14.75
CA TRP A 85 -7.98 -9.09 -15.86
C TRP A 85 -6.79 -9.17 -16.83
N ARG A 86 -5.56 -9.15 -16.30
CA ARG A 86 -4.33 -9.29 -17.11
C ARG A 86 -4.16 -10.65 -17.76
N ALA A 87 -4.78 -11.69 -17.21
CA ALA A 87 -4.83 -13.03 -17.79
C ALA A 87 -5.94 -13.20 -18.85
N GLY A 88 -6.68 -12.13 -19.19
CA GLY A 88 -7.72 -12.13 -20.22
C GLY A 88 -9.14 -12.38 -19.72
N GLN A 89 -9.35 -12.51 -18.39
CA GLN A 89 -10.70 -12.56 -17.82
C GLN A 89 -11.25 -11.14 -17.69
N THR A 90 -11.91 -10.67 -18.75
CA THR A 90 -12.38 -9.28 -18.87
C THR A 90 -13.89 -9.14 -18.77
N ASP A 91 -14.56 -10.02 -18.02
CA ASP A 91 -16.00 -9.89 -17.79
C ASP A 91 -16.33 -8.69 -16.89
N ASP A 92 -17.58 -8.23 -16.97
CA ASP A 92 -18.04 -7.04 -16.24
C ASP A 92 -17.93 -7.20 -14.72
N ARG A 93 -17.98 -8.43 -14.17
CA ARG A 93 -17.85 -8.62 -12.72
C ARG A 93 -16.42 -8.35 -12.28
N VAL A 94 -15.42 -8.80 -13.04
CA VAL A 94 -14.01 -8.50 -12.76
C VAL A 94 -13.75 -6.99 -12.85
N LYS A 95 -14.21 -6.34 -13.94
CA LYS A 95 -14.06 -4.89 -14.12
C LYS A 95 -14.70 -4.09 -12.98
N ASN A 96 -15.95 -4.40 -12.65
CA ASN A 96 -16.67 -3.72 -11.58
C ASN A 96 -16.03 -3.98 -10.22
N GLY A 97 -15.56 -5.20 -9.96
CA GLY A 97 -14.80 -5.52 -8.75
C GLY A 97 -13.54 -4.68 -8.61
N ILE A 98 -12.78 -4.46 -9.70
CA ILE A 98 -11.61 -3.59 -9.70
C ILE A 98 -12.02 -2.17 -9.32
N HIS A 99 -13.04 -1.59 -9.97
CA HIS A 99 -13.52 -0.24 -9.65
C HIS A 99 -13.99 -0.09 -8.20
N LEU A 100 -14.74 -1.08 -7.68
CA LEU A 100 -15.19 -1.09 -6.28
C LEU A 100 -14.01 -1.15 -5.31
N SER A 101 -13.01 -1.97 -5.60
CA SER A 101 -11.80 -2.05 -4.77
C SER A 101 -11.02 -0.73 -4.77
N ILE A 102 -10.87 -0.07 -5.93
CA ILE A 102 -10.22 1.25 -6.06
C ILE A 102 -10.93 2.27 -5.16
N ASN A 103 -12.26 2.36 -5.27
CA ASN A 103 -13.06 3.29 -4.49
C ASN A 103 -13.01 2.99 -2.99
N GLY A 104 -13.08 1.72 -2.62
CA GLY A 104 -13.02 1.30 -1.22
C GLY A 104 -11.67 1.58 -0.57
N ILE A 105 -10.56 1.31 -1.28
CA ILE A 105 -9.21 1.64 -0.80
C ILE A 105 -9.04 3.15 -0.66
N ALA A 106 -9.45 3.93 -1.67
CA ALA A 106 -9.36 5.39 -1.64
C ALA A 106 -10.13 5.99 -0.44
N ALA A 107 -11.36 5.50 -0.19
CA ALA A 107 -12.17 5.93 0.94
C ALA A 107 -11.53 5.59 2.31
N GLY A 108 -10.83 4.46 2.39
CA GLY A 108 -10.16 4.00 3.60
C GLY A 108 -8.87 4.75 3.93
N VAL A 109 -8.00 4.94 2.92
CA VAL A 109 -6.68 5.57 3.11
C VAL A 109 -6.79 7.09 3.29
N ARG A 110 -7.81 7.70 2.67
CA ARG A 110 -8.07 9.15 2.68
C ARG A 110 -6.87 9.92 2.11
N ASN A 111 -6.42 11.00 2.76
CA ASN A 111 -5.35 11.88 2.27
C ASN A 111 -3.97 11.19 2.23
N THR A 112 -3.36 11.12 1.05
CA THR A 112 -2.04 10.49 0.85
C THR A 112 -0.96 11.47 0.43
N GLY A 113 -1.31 12.74 0.16
CA GLY A 113 -0.43 13.83 -0.24
C GLY A 113 -0.96 15.16 0.25
#